data_AF-A0A8H6MJX6-F1
#
_entry.id   AF-A0A8H6MJX6-F1
#
_cell.length_a   1.000
_cell.length_b   1.000
_cell.length_c   1.000
_cell.angle_alpha   90.00
_cell.angle_beta   90.00
_cell.angle_gamma   90.00
#
_symmetry.space_group_name_H-M   'P 1'
#
loop_
_entity.id
_entity.type
_entity.pdbx_description
1 polymer ?
#
loop_
_entity_poly.entity_id
_entity_poly.type
_entity_poly.pdbx_seq_one_letter_code
_entity_poly.pdbx_strand_id
1 'polypeptide(L)'
;MISWLVNMNRRSNPMFKILGEVPRGFQDVGTPKIDTDLISAFLPFLPASVIVLVIEHVAISKSFGRVNNYTINPSQEFVAIGVTNVIAPFLGGYPSTGSFSRTAIKSKAGVRTPFAGVITGLIVLLAIYALTAVFFYIPSASLAAVIIHAMGDLITLPNTVYQFWRVSPLEVVIFFVGVFVTVFSSIENGIYATVCISAVLLLWRILRGQGNFLGKVKVHSVVGDHVIGEDHRQMVGEYGTFNAGDNAARNVFLPIDHADGSNPEVSLDSPYPGIFIYRFSEGFNYPNASHSLEYLTDYIFERTRRTNLEAYGRLGDRPWNDPGPSRKAKKAAAQREAEENKPTLKAIILDFSSVNNVDLTSIQQLIDVRNQLDRYAAPDTVNWRIACINNRWTKRALVAASFGYPSDSGDSLQHRWKNIFSVAEIGGAESAAAVAEQEANEKELSSHAKTARSADEETGKSGAYEDIDPVSSSGMHQEQRKQAGPRRRGVVVHGLNRPLFHVDLTSALQSAIANSEGRGEAAPGSKSPDTSSD
;
A
#
# COMPACT_ATOMS: atom_id res chain seq x y z
N MET A 1 2.61 -32.39 50.78
CA MET A 1 3.07 -32.94 52.08
C MET A 1 2.57 -32.13 53.27
N ILE A 2 2.99 -30.89 53.49
CA ILE A 2 2.59 -30.07 54.68
C ILE A 2 1.07 -30.09 54.92
N SER A 3 0.27 -29.79 53.88
CA SER A 3 -1.19 -29.80 53.99
C SER A 3 -1.80 -31.16 54.37
N TRP A 4 -1.18 -32.26 53.93
CA TRP A 4 -1.59 -33.61 54.31
C TRP A 4 -1.26 -33.88 55.78
N LEU A 5 -0.06 -33.53 56.26
CA LEU A 5 0.31 -33.69 57.68
C LEU A 5 -0.66 -32.97 58.62
N VAL A 6 -1.09 -31.76 58.25
CA VAL A 6 -2.04 -30.96 59.06
C VAL A 6 -3.48 -31.52 59.01
N ASN A 7 -3.91 -32.05 57.86
CA ASN A 7 -5.32 -32.43 57.63
C ASN A 7 -5.60 -33.94 57.61
N MET A 8 -4.60 -34.81 57.74
CA MET A 8 -4.76 -36.27 57.68
C MET A 8 -5.82 -36.79 58.66
N ASN A 9 -5.79 -36.30 59.90
CA ASN A 9 -6.74 -36.68 60.95
C ASN A 9 -8.02 -35.82 60.95
N ARG A 10 -8.20 -34.95 59.94
CA ARG A 10 -9.26 -33.92 59.88
C ARG A 10 -9.99 -33.90 58.53
N ARG A 11 -10.25 -35.08 57.94
CA ARG A 11 -10.91 -35.19 56.62
C ARG A 11 -12.27 -34.49 56.53
N SER A 12 -13.09 -34.53 57.58
CA SER A 12 -14.43 -33.93 57.61
C SER A 12 -14.45 -32.45 57.99
N ASN A 13 -13.38 -31.93 58.62
CA ASN A 13 -13.26 -30.53 59.03
C ASN A 13 -11.79 -30.07 58.92
N PRO A 14 -11.29 -29.85 57.69
CA PRO A 14 -9.91 -29.46 57.47
C PRO A 14 -9.61 -28.08 58.04
N MET A 15 -8.38 -27.87 58.52
CA MET A 15 -7.95 -26.64 59.20
C MET A 15 -7.98 -25.40 58.29
N PHE A 16 -7.97 -25.60 56.98
CA PHE A 16 -8.10 -24.57 55.95
C PHE A 16 -8.70 -25.20 54.68
N LYS A 17 -9.16 -24.37 53.74
CA LYS A 17 -9.82 -24.85 52.50
C LYS A 17 -8.84 -25.67 51.64
N ILE A 18 -9.19 -26.94 51.43
CA ILE A 18 -8.51 -27.89 50.54
C ILE A 18 -9.40 -28.24 49.35
N LEU A 19 -8.83 -28.91 48.35
CA LEU A 19 -9.53 -29.29 47.11
C LEU A 19 -10.71 -30.25 47.36
N GLY A 20 -10.57 -31.23 48.26
CA GLY A 20 -11.61 -32.21 48.53
C GLY A 20 -11.62 -33.36 47.54
N GLU A 21 -12.77 -34.03 47.38
CA GLU A 21 -12.86 -35.25 46.56
C GLU A 21 -12.66 -34.97 45.07
N VAL A 22 -11.75 -35.72 44.44
CA VAL A 22 -11.46 -35.67 43.01
C VAL A 22 -11.87 -37.01 42.39
N PRO A 23 -12.80 -37.04 41.42
CA PRO A 23 -13.23 -38.27 40.77
C PRO A 23 -12.06 -39.07 40.17
N ARG A 24 -12.13 -40.39 40.27
CA ARG A 24 -11.09 -41.30 39.76
C ARG A 24 -11.35 -41.70 38.32
N GLY A 25 -10.35 -41.50 37.46
CA GLY A 25 -10.45 -41.86 36.04
C GLY A 25 -11.55 -41.10 35.31
N PHE A 26 -11.98 -41.62 34.15
CA PHE A 26 -13.12 -41.06 33.43
C PHE A 26 -14.44 -41.60 34.01
N GLN A 27 -15.31 -40.68 34.43
CA GLN A 27 -16.67 -41.01 34.92
C GLN A 27 -17.73 -40.80 33.82
N ASP A 28 -17.58 -39.72 33.04
CA ASP A 28 -18.57 -39.27 32.05
C ASP A 28 -18.24 -39.71 30.61
N VAL A 29 -17.73 -40.93 30.42
CA VAL A 29 -17.53 -41.50 29.07
C VAL A 29 -18.87 -41.96 28.52
N GLY A 30 -19.27 -41.42 27.37
CA GLY A 30 -20.52 -41.80 26.74
C GLY A 30 -20.87 -40.93 25.54
N THR A 31 -22.06 -41.14 24.98
CA THR A 31 -22.62 -40.22 23.99
C THR A 31 -23.10 -38.94 24.68
N PRO A 32 -22.73 -37.74 24.19
CA PRO A 32 -23.23 -36.49 24.76
C PRO A 32 -24.74 -36.41 24.59
N LYS A 33 -25.46 -36.13 25.68
CA LYS A 33 -26.91 -35.94 25.65
C LYS A 33 -27.23 -34.56 25.08
N ILE A 34 -27.88 -34.55 23.92
CA ILE A 34 -28.29 -33.33 23.22
C ILE A 34 -29.60 -32.85 23.85
N ASP A 35 -29.51 -31.80 24.67
CA ASP A 35 -30.64 -31.09 25.23
C ASP A 35 -30.95 -29.85 24.37
N THR A 36 -32.17 -29.80 23.81
CA THR A 36 -32.62 -28.70 22.95
C THR A 36 -32.78 -27.39 23.70
N ASP A 37 -33.14 -27.44 24.98
CA ASP A 37 -33.37 -26.25 25.78
C ASP A 37 -32.02 -25.62 26.13
N LEU A 38 -31.04 -26.45 26.50
CA LEU A 38 -29.64 -26.03 26.70
C LEU A 38 -29.03 -25.42 25.43
N ILE A 39 -29.27 -26.04 24.26
CA ILE A 39 -28.82 -25.49 22.96
C ILE A 39 -29.47 -24.13 22.71
N SER A 40 -30.79 -23.99 22.92
CA SER A 40 -31.50 -22.73 22.68
C SER A 40 -30.98 -21.60 23.57
N ALA A 41 -30.63 -21.91 24.84
CA ALA A 41 -30.06 -20.96 25.78
C ALA A 41 -28.62 -20.55 25.43
N PHE A 42 -27.82 -21.46 24.85
CA PHE A 42 -26.42 -21.20 24.51
C PHE A 42 -26.23 -20.63 23.09
N LEU A 43 -27.20 -20.81 22.19
CA LEU A 43 -27.13 -20.40 20.78
C LEU A 43 -26.74 -18.92 20.55
N PRO A 44 -27.19 -17.93 21.34
CA PRO A 44 -26.77 -16.53 21.18
C PRO A 44 -25.27 -16.31 21.47
N PHE A 45 -24.69 -17.10 22.37
CA PHE A 45 -23.31 -16.96 22.85
C PHE A 45 -22.30 -17.75 22.01
N LEU A 46 -22.77 -18.74 21.24
CA LEU A 46 -21.93 -19.60 20.39
C LEU A 46 -21.02 -18.81 19.42
N PRO A 47 -21.50 -17.80 18.66
CA PRO A 47 -20.64 -17.06 17.74
C PRO A 47 -19.51 -16.33 18.48
N ALA A 48 -19.81 -15.67 19.60
CA ALA A 48 -18.80 -15.01 20.43
C ALA A 48 -17.76 -16.03 20.92
N SER A 49 -18.23 -17.08 21.60
CA SER A 49 -17.40 -18.13 22.20
C SER A 49 -16.48 -18.81 21.18
N VAL A 50 -16.98 -19.17 19.99
CA VAL A 50 -16.15 -19.78 18.92
C VAL A 50 -15.11 -18.79 18.39
N ILE A 51 -15.48 -17.52 18.20
CA ILE A 51 -14.53 -16.47 17.76
C ILE A 51 -13.42 -16.29 18.80
N VAL A 52 -13.75 -16.19 20.10
CA VAL A 52 -12.72 -16.08 21.17
C VAL A 52 -11.79 -17.29 21.15
N LEU A 53 -12.36 -18.50 21.17
CA LEU A 53 -11.65 -19.77 21.24
C LEU A 53 -10.64 -19.90 20.08
N VAL A 54 -11.05 -19.53 18.87
CA VAL A 54 -10.22 -19.60 17.66
C VAL A 54 -9.18 -18.49 17.60
N ILE A 55 -9.55 -17.25 17.94
CA ILE A 55 -8.61 -16.12 17.95
C ILE A 55 -7.52 -16.35 19.00
N GLU A 56 -7.87 -16.78 20.21
CA GLU A 56 -6.91 -17.09 21.27
C GLU A 56 -5.91 -18.15 20.80
N HIS A 57 -6.41 -19.29 20.29
CA HIS A 57 -5.56 -20.36 19.81
C HIS A 57 -4.63 -19.90 18.67
N VAL A 58 -5.17 -19.27 17.61
CA VAL A 58 -4.38 -18.83 16.45
C VAL A 58 -3.39 -17.74 16.83
N ALA A 59 -3.73 -16.85 17.77
CA ALA A 59 -2.82 -15.83 18.30
C ALA A 59 -1.64 -16.48 19.05
N ILE A 60 -1.90 -17.45 19.94
CA ILE A 60 -0.87 -18.20 20.64
C ILE A 60 0.02 -18.94 19.64
N SER A 61 -0.56 -19.72 18.73
CA SER A 61 0.19 -20.51 17.75
C SER A 61 1.05 -19.62 16.84
N LYS A 62 0.52 -18.50 16.33
CA LYS A 62 1.33 -17.52 15.56
C LYS A 62 2.41 -16.86 16.41
N SER A 63 2.17 -16.58 17.68
CA SER A 63 3.18 -16.01 18.59
C SER A 63 4.38 -16.96 18.73
N PHE A 64 4.12 -18.22 19.07
CA PHE A 64 5.19 -19.23 19.19
C PHE A 64 5.82 -19.59 17.85
N GLY A 65 5.09 -19.52 16.74
CA GLY A 65 5.65 -19.65 15.39
C GLY A 65 6.70 -18.58 15.06
N ARG A 66 6.45 -17.31 15.42
CA ARG A 66 7.46 -16.24 15.27
C ARG A 66 8.67 -16.48 16.18
N VAL A 67 8.45 -16.83 17.45
CA VAL A 67 9.53 -17.06 18.44
C VAL A 67 10.45 -18.22 18.04
N ASN A 68 9.89 -19.28 17.46
CA ASN A 68 10.62 -20.50 17.10
C ASN A 68 10.88 -20.63 15.58
N ASN A 69 10.66 -19.55 14.82
CA ASN A 69 10.87 -19.46 13.37
C ASN A 69 10.22 -20.57 12.53
N TYR A 70 8.93 -20.84 12.75
CA TYR A 70 8.12 -21.73 11.92
C TYR A 70 6.79 -21.08 11.50
N THR A 71 6.24 -21.52 10.36
CA THR A 71 4.96 -21.02 9.84
C THR A 71 3.79 -21.79 10.44
N ILE A 72 2.70 -21.08 10.73
CA ILE A 72 1.41 -21.65 11.15
C ILE A 72 0.42 -21.53 10.00
N ASN A 73 -0.30 -22.61 9.71
CA ASN A 73 -1.44 -22.60 8.80
C ASN A 73 -2.74 -22.48 9.62
N PRO A 74 -3.40 -21.29 9.66
CA PRO A 74 -4.57 -21.09 10.50
C PRO A 74 -5.74 -22.03 10.19
N SER A 75 -5.88 -22.44 8.92
CA SER A 75 -6.93 -23.37 8.51
C SER A 75 -6.72 -24.79 9.07
N GLN A 76 -5.46 -25.21 9.23
CA GLN A 76 -5.15 -26.50 9.87
C GLN A 76 -5.38 -26.45 11.39
N GLU A 77 -4.98 -25.35 12.05
CA GLU A 77 -5.28 -25.16 13.48
C GLU A 77 -6.80 -25.12 13.74
N PHE A 78 -7.57 -24.47 12.87
CA PHE A 78 -9.04 -24.43 12.96
C PHE A 78 -9.67 -25.84 12.89
N VAL A 79 -9.19 -26.68 11.98
CA VAL A 79 -9.61 -28.09 11.90
C VAL A 79 -9.19 -28.88 13.13
N ALA A 80 -7.95 -28.69 13.63
CA ALA A 80 -7.46 -29.38 14.83
C ALA A 80 -8.27 -29.03 16.09
N ILE A 81 -8.60 -27.75 16.28
CA ILE A 81 -9.50 -27.26 17.33
C ILE A 81 -10.89 -27.89 17.17
N GLY A 82 -11.47 -27.84 15.96
CA GLY A 82 -12.80 -28.35 15.68
C GLY A 82 -12.93 -29.84 16.00
N VAL A 83 -12.01 -30.65 15.50
CA VAL A 83 -11.95 -32.10 15.80
C VAL A 83 -11.77 -32.35 17.30
N THR A 84 -10.91 -31.58 17.98
CA THR A 84 -10.71 -31.70 19.44
C THR A 84 -12.02 -31.43 20.20
N ASN A 85 -12.77 -30.40 19.82
CA ASN A 85 -14.00 -30.00 20.50
C ASN A 85 -15.22 -30.86 20.10
N VAL A 86 -15.18 -31.57 18.97
CA VAL A 86 -16.17 -32.60 18.62
C VAL A 86 -15.92 -33.90 19.40
N ILE A 87 -14.66 -34.28 19.62
CA ILE A 87 -14.30 -35.52 20.34
C ILE A 87 -14.39 -35.35 21.86
N ALA A 88 -14.00 -34.20 22.41
CA ALA A 88 -13.92 -33.98 23.87
C ALA A 88 -15.21 -34.31 24.65
N PRO A 89 -16.43 -33.95 24.20
CA PRO A 89 -17.67 -34.26 24.92
C PRO A 89 -17.91 -35.77 25.14
N PHE A 90 -17.40 -36.64 24.27
CA PHE A 90 -17.53 -38.10 24.43
C PHE A 90 -16.72 -38.67 25.61
N LEU A 91 -15.79 -37.88 26.15
CA LEU A 91 -14.91 -38.21 27.27
C LEU A 91 -15.19 -37.32 28.50
N GLY A 92 -16.33 -36.61 28.54
CA GLY A 92 -16.65 -35.65 29.60
C GLY A 92 -15.88 -34.32 29.53
N GLY A 93 -15.25 -34.02 28.39
CA GLY A 93 -14.46 -32.81 28.21
C GLY A 93 -15.29 -31.55 27.93
N TYR A 94 -14.96 -30.45 28.60
CA TYR A 94 -15.45 -29.11 28.29
C TYR A 94 -14.69 -28.50 27.10
N PRO A 95 -15.18 -27.39 26.48
CA PRO A 95 -14.53 -26.74 25.35
C PRO A 95 -13.06 -26.40 25.60
N SER A 96 -12.19 -26.83 24.69
CA SER A 96 -10.73 -26.81 24.84
C SER A 96 -10.07 -25.92 23.79
N THR A 97 -9.06 -25.17 24.21
CA THR A 97 -8.36 -24.16 23.40
C THR A 97 -6.84 -24.17 23.62
N GLY A 98 -6.12 -23.37 22.83
CA GLY A 98 -4.69 -23.10 23.03
C GLY A 98 -4.43 -22.51 24.41
N SER A 99 -3.25 -22.72 24.98
CA SER A 99 -2.99 -22.30 26.37
C SER A 99 -1.62 -21.65 26.49
N PHE A 100 -1.61 -20.33 26.67
CA PHE A 100 -0.39 -19.53 26.66
C PHE A 100 0.64 -20.04 27.67
N SER A 101 0.24 -20.23 28.94
CA SER A 101 1.10 -20.75 30.01
C SER A 101 1.66 -22.15 29.71
N ARG A 102 0.80 -23.11 29.30
CA ARG A 102 1.25 -24.48 28.99
C ARG A 102 2.18 -24.53 27.76
N THR A 103 1.91 -23.75 26.72
CA THR A 103 2.77 -23.66 25.53
C THR A 103 4.07 -22.94 25.84
N ALA A 104 4.05 -21.87 26.64
CA ALA A 104 5.26 -21.17 27.10
C ALA A 104 6.20 -22.10 27.88
N ILE A 105 5.66 -22.90 28.80
CA ILE A 105 6.43 -23.89 29.57
C ILE A 105 7.03 -24.96 28.64
N LYS A 106 6.24 -25.50 27.69
CA LYS A 106 6.74 -26.49 26.72
C LYS A 106 7.84 -25.93 25.82
N SER A 107 7.69 -24.70 25.33
CA SER A 107 8.70 -24.02 24.51
C SER A 107 9.98 -23.75 25.31
N LYS A 108 9.87 -23.23 26.55
CA LYS A 108 11.02 -23.05 27.47
C LYS A 108 11.70 -24.38 27.83
N ALA A 109 10.95 -25.48 27.91
CA ALA A 109 11.48 -26.83 28.14
C ALA A 109 12.10 -27.49 26.89
N GLY A 110 12.19 -26.79 25.75
CA GLY A 110 12.81 -27.30 24.53
C GLY A 110 11.99 -28.33 23.76
N VAL A 111 10.67 -28.41 23.98
CA VAL A 111 9.78 -29.31 23.22
C VAL A 111 9.73 -28.90 21.75
N ARG A 112 10.06 -29.83 20.84
CA ARG A 112 10.07 -29.61 19.39
C ARG A 112 9.05 -30.45 18.60
N THR A 113 8.30 -31.34 19.24
CA THR A 113 7.35 -32.24 18.56
C THR A 113 5.99 -32.26 19.26
N PRO A 114 4.88 -32.45 18.51
CA PRO A 114 3.54 -32.56 19.10
C PRO A 114 3.37 -33.82 19.95
N PHE A 115 4.26 -34.82 19.81
CA PHE A 115 4.27 -36.05 20.61
C PHE A 115 4.39 -35.80 22.13
N ALA A 116 5.01 -34.69 22.54
CA ALA A 116 5.01 -34.26 23.94
C ALA A 116 3.58 -34.03 24.50
N GLY A 117 2.60 -33.76 23.63
CA GLY A 117 1.16 -33.76 23.97
C GLY A 117 0.68 -35.14 24.44
N VAL A 118 1.04 -36.21 23.74
CA VAL A 118 0.71 -37.61 24.11
C VAL A 118 1.32 -37.95 25.46
N ILE A 119 2.60 -37.65 25.67
CA ILE A 119 3.29 -37.86 26.96
C ILE A 119 2.59 -37.10 28.08
N THR A 120 2.19 -35.83 27.85
CA THR A 120 1.43 -35.04 28.83
C THR A 120 0.09 -35.71 29.16
N GLY A 121 -0.64 -36.18 28.14
CA GLY A 121 -1.93 -36.85 28.30
C GLY A 121 -1.81 -38.14 29.10
N LEU A 122 -0.80 -38.98 28.84
CA LEU A 122 -0.54 -40.20 29.59
C LEU A 122 -0.21 -39.93 31.07
N ILE A 123 0.56 -38.88 31.36
CA ILE A 123 0.86 -38.46 32.74
C ILE A 123 -0.41 -37.98 33.46
N VAL A 124 -1.25 -37.19 32.79
CA VAL A 124 -2.54 -36.73 33.35
C VAL A 124 -3.48 -37.92 33.59
N LEU A 125 -3.55 -38.88 32.65
CA LEU A 125 -4.33 -40.11 32.78
C LEU A 125 -3.86 -40.91 34.00
N LEU A 126 -2.56 -41.17 34.12
CA LEU A 126 -1.99 -41.86 35.29
C LEU A 126 -2.31 -41.12 36.60
N ALA A 127 -2.26 -39.79 36.59
CA ALA A 127 -2.56 -38.97 37.76
C ALA A 127 -4.03 -39.06 38.22
N ILE A 128 -5.00 -39.05 37.31
CA ILE A 128 -6.43 -39.17 37.69
C ILE A 128 -6.82 -40.58 38.14
N TYR A 129 -6.04 -41.62 37.82
CA TYR A 129 -6.26 -42.96 38.36
C TYR A 129 -5.51 -43.18 39.69
N ALA A 130 -4.24 -42.77 39.79
CA ALA A 130 -3.37 -43.10 40.93
C ALA A 130 -3.22 -41.99 41.99
N LEU A 131 -3.23 -40.70 41.61
CA LEU A 131 -2.84 -39.58 42.48
C LEU A 131 -4.02 -38.82 43.12
N THR A 132 -5.27 -39.14 42.81
CA THR A 132 -6.48 -38.47 43.37
C THR A 132 -6.50 -38.40 44.91
N ALA A 133 -6.02 -39.46 45.59
CA ALA A 133 -5.91 -39.49 47.05
C ALA A 133 -4.88 -38.48 47.60
N VAL A 134 -3.88 -38.11 46.80
CA VAL A 134 -2.90 -37.05 47.12
C VAL A 134 -3.50 -35.68 46.82
N PHE A 135 -4.22 -35.54 45.71
CA PHE A 135 -4.86 -34.30 45.28
C PHE A 135 -5.90 -33.77 46.28
N PHE A 136 -6.60 -34.68 46.99
CA PHE A 136 -7.56 -34.33 48.04
C PHE A 136 -7.06 -33.26 49.02
N TYR A 137 -5.78 -33.33 49.39
CA TYR A 137 -5.17 -32.46 50.40
C TYR A 137 -4.49 -31.20 49.81
N ILE A 138 -4.67 -30.87 48.53
CA ILE A 138 -4.11 -29.64 47.95
C ILE A 138 -4.83 -28.42 48.55
N PRO A 139 -4.12 -27.42 49.12
CA PRO A 139 -4.74 -26.19 49.60
C PRO A 139 -5.29 -25.35 48.44
N SER A 140 -6.50 -24.81 48.58
CA SER A 140 -7.07 -23.87 47.59
C SER A 140 -6.20 -22.61 47.45
N ALA A 141 -5.55 -22.18 48.53
CA ALA A 141 -4.60 -21.05 48.51
C ALA A 141 -3.39 -21.31 47.60
N SER A 142 -2.88 -22.55 47.54
CA SER A 142 -1.76 -22.90 46.65
C SER A 142 -2.19 -22.88 45.17
N LEU A 143 -3.42 -23.32 44.87
CA LEU A 143 -3.98 -23.23 43.52
C LEU A 143 -4.17 -21.76 43.10
N ALA A 144 -4.72 -20.93 43.99
CA ALA A 144 -4.88 -19.49 43.75
C ALA A 144 -3.52 -18.80 43.52
N ALA A 145 -2.50 -19.09 44.33
CA ALA A 145 -1.16 -18.52 44.17
C ALA A 145 -0.52 -18.88 42.81
N VAL A 146 -0.68 -20.13 42.34
CA VAL A 146 -0.21 -20.56 41.02
C VAL A 146 -0.93 -19.81 39.89
N ILE A 147 -2.25 -19.60 40.01
CA ILE A 147 -3.03 -18.84 39.02
C ILE A 147 -2.59 -17.37 39.00
N ILE A 148 -2.49 -16.72 40.16
CA ILE A 148 -2.05 -15.32 40.27
C ILE A 148 -0.66 -15.13 39.67
N HIS A 149 0.29 -16.02 40.00
CA HIS A 149 1.64 -15.98 39.43
C HIS A 149 1.63 -16.17 37.90
N ALA A 150 0.86 -17.14 37.38
CA ALA A 150 0.77 -17.40 35.95
C ALA A 150 0.09 -16.27 35.15
N MET A 151 -0.77 -15.46 35.78
CA MET A 151 -1.42 -14.29 35.17
C MET A 151 -0.58 -13.01 35.26
N GLY A 152 0.33 -12.90 36.23
CA GLY A 152 1.20 -11.73 36.40
C GLY A 152 2.04 -11.42 35.16
N ASP A 153 2.59 -12.45 34.52
CA ASP A 153 3.38 -12.35 33.27
C ASP A 153 2.57 -11.86 32.06
N LEU A 154 1.23 -11.84 32.13
CA LEU A 154 0.33 -11.44 31.04
C LEU A 154 -0.13 -9.98 31.14
N ILE A 155 0.14 -9.30 32.27
CA ILE A 155 -0.23 -7.89 32.46
C ILE A 155 0.67 -7.01 31.58
N THR A 156 0.05 -6.14 30.77
CA THR A 156 0.78 -5.23 29.89
C THR A 156 1.53 -4.16 30.69
N LEU A 157 2.84 -4.04 30.50
CA LEU A 157 3.67 -3.07 31.21
C LEU A 157 3.32 -1.62 30.79
N PRO A 158 3.44 -0.62 31.69
CA PRO A 158 3.17 0.78 31.36
C PRO A 158 3.98 1.33 30.18
N ASN A 159 5.21 0.86 30.00
CA ASN A 159 6.06 1.25 28.86
C ASN A 159 5.45 0.80 27.52
N THR A 160 4.82 -0.38 27.47
CA THR A 160 4.13 -0.87 26.27
C THR A 160 2.90 -0.02 25.95
N VAL A 161 2.13 0.41 26.96
CA VAL A 161 0.99 1.33 26.76
C VAL A 161 1.48 2.70 26.25
N TYR A 162 2.61 3.19 26.75
CA TYR A 162 3.22 4.43 26.24
C TYR A 162 3.71 4.28 24.78
N GLN A 163 4.23 3.11 24.39
CA GLN A 163 4.55 2.82 22.99
C GLN A 163 3.29 2.85 22.10
N PHE A 164 2.17 2.27 22.55
CA PHE A 164 0.90 2.36 21.84
C PHE A 164 0.45 3.82 21.67
N TRP A 165 0.58 4.66 22.71
CA TRP A 165 0.25 6.09 22.62
C TRP A 165 1.09 6.83 21.57
N ARG A 166 2.38 6.50 21.44
CA ARG A 166 3.26 7.09 20.42
C ARG A 166 2.96 6.63 18.99
N VAL A 167 2.24 5.52 18.82
CA VAL A 167 1.83 5.00 17.50
C VAL A 167 0.43 5.51 17.13
N SER A 168 -0.55 5.36 18.03
CA SER A 168 -1.94 5.71 17.82
C SER A 168 -2.65 5.96 19.16
N PRO A 169 -2.84 7.23 19.59
CA PRO A 169 -3.55 7.55 20.84
C PRO A 169 -4.97 6.98 20.90
N LEU A 170 -5.64 6.84 19.76
CA LEU A 170 -7.00 6.27 19.68
C LEU A 170 -7.02 4.78 20.01
N GLU A 171 -5.99 4.01 19.61
CA GLU A 171 -5.88 2.59 19.96
C GLU A 171 -5.69 2.37 21.46
N VAL A 172 -5.03 3.29 22.16
CA VAL A 172 -4.94 3.26 23.64
C VAL A 172 -6.31 3.41 24.30
N VAL A 173 -7.17 4.27 23.75
CA VAL A 173 -8.56 4.41 24.23
C VAL A 173 -9.34 3.12 24.00
N ILE A 174 -9.23 2.50 22.81
CA ILE A 174 -9.86 1.19 22.51
C ILE A 174 -9.37 0.13 23.50
N PHE A 175 -8.07 0.04 23.73
CA PHE A 175 -7.47 -0.92 24.68
C PHE A 175 -8.07 -0.78 26.08
N PHE A 176 -8.12 0.45 26.63
CA PHE A 176 -8.71 0.67 27.95
C PHE A 176 -10.21 0.38 27.96
N VAL A 177 -10.98 0.77 26.94
CA VAL A 177 -12.40 0.41 26.82
C VAL A 177 -12.58 -1.12 26.86
N GLY A 178 -11.74 -1.87 26.13
CA GLY A 178 -11.72 -3.33 26.17
C GLY A 178 -11.48 -3.90 27.57
N VAL A 179 -10.47 -3.39 28.28
CA VAL A 179 -10.16 -3.78 29.66
C VAL A 179 -11.33 -3.47 30.60
N PHE A 180 -11.84 -2.23 30.58
CA PHE A 180 -12.94 -1.80 31.45
C PHE A 180 -14.22 -2.62 31.19
N VAL A 181 -14.66 -2.77 29.93
CA VAL A 181 -15.88 -3.54 29.61
C VAL A 181 -15.71 -5.03 29.95
N THR A 182 -14.52 -5.60 29.74
CA THR A 182 -14.22 -7.00 30.12
C THR A 182 -14.30 -7.23 31.62
N VAL A 183 -13.75 -6.30 32.43
CA VAL A 183 -13.72 -6.41 33.90
C VAL A 183 -15.08 -6.14 34.54
N PHE A 184 -15.85 -5.17 34.03
CA PHE A 184 -17.10 -4.72 34.65
C PHE A 184 -18.38 -5.31 34.01
N SER A 185 -18.27 -6.06 32.91
CA SER A 185 -19.41 -6.72 32.28
C SER A 185 -19.11 -8.18 31.88
N SER A 186 -18.47 -8.40 30.72
CA SER A 186 -18.12 -9.74 30.24
C SER A 186 -17.03 -9.67 29.17
N ILE A 187 -16.30 -10.77 28.99
CA ILE A 187 -15.27 -10.91 27.94
C ILE A 187 -15.89 -10.69 26.54
N GLU A 188 -17.09 -11.24 26.32
CA GLU A 188 -17.82 -11.12 25.05
C GLU A 188 -18.14 -9.65 24.74
N ASN A 189 -18.70 -8.91 25.70
CA ASN A 189 -19.00 -7.49 25.54
C ASN A 189 -17.74 -6.65 25.34
N GLY A 190 -16.61 -7.00 25.99
CA GLY A 190 -15.33 -6.33 25.78
C GLY A 190 -14.78 -6.52 24.36
N ILE A 191 -14.94 -7.72 23.80
CA ILE A 191 -14.55 -8.02 22.42
C ILE A 191 -15.47 -7.30 21.43
N TYR A 192 -16.78 -7.33 21.63
CA TYR A 192 -17.72 -6.60 20.77
C TYR A 192 -17.46 -5.09 20.79
N ALA A 193 -17.28 -4.49 21.98
CA ALA A 193 -16.97 -3.06 22.09
C ALA A 193 -15.68 -2.68 21.35
N THR A 194 -14.59 -3.43 21.54
CA THR A 194 -13.30 -3.13 20.89
C THR A 194 -13.33 -3.33 19.38
N VAL A 195 -13.95 -4.41 18.89
CA VAL A 195 -14.11 -4.65 17.45
C VAL A 195 -14.99 -3.58 16.80
N CYS A 196 -16.13 -3.23 17.42
CA CYS A 196 -17.02 -2.20 16.88
C CYS A 196 -16.36 -0.82 16.84
N ILE A 197 -15.67 -0.38 17.91
CA ILE A 197 -14.97 0.92 17.91
C ILE A 197 -13.83 0.92 16.89
N SER A 198 -13.08 -0.18 16.75
CA SER A 198 -12.03 -0.30 15.74
C SER A 198 -12.59 -0.23 14.31
N ALA A 199 -13.73 -0.88 14.06
CA ALA A 199 -14.42 -0.81 12.77
C ALA A 199 -14.96 0.60 12.48
N VAL A 200 -15.53 1.29 13.47
CA VAL A 200 -15.98 2.69 13.35
C VAL A 200 -14.81 3.62 13.05
N LEU A 201 -13.66 3.44 13.70
CA LEU A 201 -12.46 4.24 13.43
C LEU A 201 -11.87 3.97 12.03
N LEU A 202 -11.88 2.71 11.58
CA LEU A 202 -11.50 2.35 10.20
C LEU A 202 -12.43 3.01 9.19
N LEU A 203 -13.75 2.91 9.38
CA LEU A 203 -14.74 3.55 8.51
C LEU A 203 -14.61 5.08 8.53
N TRP A 204 -14.43 5.69 9.71
CA TRP A 204 -14.25 7.14 9.84
C TRP A 204 -12.99 7.63 9.13
N ARG A 205 -11.88 6.88 9.23
CA ARG A 205 -10.64 7.16 8.50
C ARG A 205 -10.88 7.12 6.98
N ILE A 206 -11.56 6.08 6.50
CA ILE A 206 -11.90 5.94 5.06
C ILE A 206 -12.82 7.08 4.61
N LEU A 207 -13.85 7.44 5.39
CA LEU A 207 -14.78 8.53 5.06
C LEU A 207 -14.10 9.91 5.02
N ARG A 208 -13.05 10.11 5.84
CA ARG A 208 -12.33 11.39 5.96
C ARG A 208 -10.97 11.45 5.27
N GLY A 209 -10.59 10.46 4.46
CA GLY A 209 -9.41 10.54 3.61
C GLY A 209 -9.52 11.64 2.55
N GLN A 210 -9.15 12.87 2.91
CA GLN A 210 -8.98 13.97 1.96
C GLN A 210 -7.69 13.74 1.17
N GLY A 211 -7.74 13.94 -0.14
CA GLY A 211 -6.55 14.00 -0.97
C GLY A 211 -5.92 15.40 -0.95
N ASN A 212 -4.67 15.49 -1.40
CA ASN A 212 -3.87 16.71 -1.31
C ASN A 212 -3.56 17.26 -2.70
N PHE A 213 -3.60 18.58 -2.85
CA PHE A 213 -3.07 19.26 -4.03
C PHE A 213 -1.55 19.33 -3.94
N LEU A 214 -0.86 19.05 -5.05
CA LEU A 214 0.60 18.96 -5.07
C LEU A 214 1.25 20.14 -5.80
N GLY A 215 2.24 20.74 -5.14
CA GLY A 215 3.18 21.68 -5.73
C GLY A 215 4.41 20.95 -6.27
N LYS A 216 5.13 21.57 -7.20
CA LYS A 216 6.36 21.03 -7.80
C LYS A 216 7.59 21.66 -7.15
N VAL A 217 8.49 20.84 -6.61
CA VAL A 217 9.79 21.27 -6.08
C VAL A 217 10.92 20.53 -6.79
N LYS A 218 12.03 21.23 -7.07
CA LYS A 218 13.30 20.58 -7.45
C LYS A 218 14.04 20.20 -6.17
N VAL A 219 14.37 18.92 -6.00
CA VAL A 219 15.17 18.44 -4.87
C VAL A 219 16.48 17.84 -5.34
N HIS A 220 17.50 17.99 -4.51
CA HIS A 220 18.82 17.40 -4.69
C HIS A 220 19.05 16.35 -3.61
N SER A 221 19.69 15.24 -3.98
CA SER A 221 20.12 14.21 -3.03
C SER A 221 21.48 14.61 -2.44
N VAL A 222 21.70 14.43 -1.14
CA VAL A 222 22.91 14.90 -0.43
C VAL A 222 23.44 13.77 0.46
N VAL A 223 24.76 13.59 0.49
CA VAL A 223 25.47 12.62 1.32
C VAL A 223 26.64 13.32 2.01
N GLY A 224 26.58 13.42 3.35
CA GLY A 224 27.46 14.33 4.10
C GLY A 224 27.25 15.76 3.62
N ASP A 225 28.34 16.45 3.28
CA ASP A 225 28.30 17.82 2.76
C ASP A 225 28.24 17.91 1.22
N HIS A 226 28.04 16.78 0.50
CA HIS A 226 28.12 16.74 -0.97
C HIS A 226 26.78 16.37 -1.63
N VAL A 227 26.42 17.10 -2.69
CA VAL A 227 25.29 16.79 -3.58
C VAL A 227 25.67 15.60 -4.49
N ILE A 228 24.82 14.59 -4.54
CA ILE A 228 24.97 13.41 -5.43
C ILE A 228 23.97 13.45 -6.58
N GLY A 229 24.37 12.89 -7.72
CA GLY A 229 23.52 12.69 -8.90
C GLY A 229 22.68 11.42 -8.83
N GLU A 230 22.34 10.84 -9.99
CA GLU A 230 21.69 9.53 -10.07
C GLU A 230 22.60 8.39 -9.56
N ASP A 231 23.91 8.48 -9.80
CA ASP A 231 24.90 7.61 -9.16
C ASP A 231 25.45 8.26 -7.88
N HIS A 232 25.21 7.62 -6.73
CA HIS A 232 25.77 7.93 -5.42
C HIS A 232 27.31 8.08 -5.38
N ARG A 233 28.04 7.54 -6.36
CA ARG A 233 29.51 7.64 -6.46
C ARG A 233 29.98 8.92 -7.14
N GLN A 234 29.09 9.64 -7.83
CA GLN A 234 29.41 10.89 -8.50
C GLN A 234 28.93 12.08 -7.66
N MET A 235 29.88 12.78 -7.05
CA MET A 235 29.65 14.04 -6.37
C MET A 235 29.53 15.16 -7.42
N VAL A 236 28.44 15.92 -7.36
CA VAL A 236 28.07 16.94 -8.36
C VAL A 236 28.25 18.37 -7.81
N GLY A 237 28.30 18.54 -6.49
CA GLY A 237 28.55 19.83 -5.84
C GLY A 237 28.62 19.72 -4.31
N GLU A 238 28.77 20.86 -3.63
CA GLU A 238 28.80 20.98 -2.17
C GLU A 238 27.45 21.55 -1.66
N TYR A 239 26.99 21.08 -0.50
CA TYR A 239 25.73 21.49 0.10
C TYR A 239 25.66 23.02 0.28
N GLY A 240 24.54 23.62 -0.15
CA GLY A 240 24.34 25.07 -0.16
C GLY A 240 24.89 25.80 -1.40
N THR A 241 25.78 25.18 -2.19
CA THR A 241 26.29 25.76 -3.46
C THR A 241 25.55 25.20 -4.67
N PHE A 242 24.30 25.64 -4.86
CA PHE A 242 23.45 25.23 -5.98
C PHE A 242 23.85 25.91 -7.30
N ASN A 243 25.03 25.57 -7.83
CA ASN A 243 25.34 25.81 -9.24
C ASN A 243 24.33 25.03 -10.10
N ALA A 244 23.74 25.70 -11.10
CA ALA A 244 22.59 25.21 -11.86
C ALA A 244 22.90 24.09 -12.88
N GLY A 245 23.66 23.08 -12.47
CA GLY A 245 23.77 21.81 -13.18
C GLY A 245 22.47 21.01 -13.00
N ASP A 246 21.54 21.16 -13.97
CA ASP A 246 20.21 20.51 -13.94
C ASP A 246 20.27 18.97 -13.78
N ASN A 247 21.41 18.34 -14.08
CA ASN A 247 21.60 16.89 -14.07
C ASN A 247 21.53 16.21 -12.69
N ALA A 248 21.58 16.95 -11.58
CA ALA A 248 21.41 16.40 -10.22
C ALA A 248 20.10 16.81 -9.53
N ALA A 249 19.25 17.61 -10.19
CA ALA A 249 17.96 18.02 -9.66
C ALA A 249 16.87 17.04 -10.13
N ARG A 250 16.09 16.48 -9.22
CA ARG A 250 14.87 15.73 -9.56
C ARG A 250 13.62 16.49 -9.14
N ASN A 251 12.57 16.41 -9.96
CA ASN A 251 11.27 16.99 -9.62
C ASN A 251 10.56 16.05 -8.62
N VAL A 252 10.10 16.61 -7.51
CA VAL A 252 9.24 15.93 -6.53
C VAL A 252 7.95 16.74 -6.35
N PHE A 253 6.86 16.03 -6.03
CA PHE A 253 5.53 16.60 -5.88
C PHE A 253 5.06 16.43 -4.43
N LEU A 254 5.03 17.54 -3.71
CA LEU A 254 4.72 17.63 -2.27
C LEU A 254 3.37 18.33 -2.05
N PRO A 255 2.63 18.00 -0.97
CA PRO A 255 1.39 18.70 -0.60
C PRO A 255 1.62 20.20 -0.39
N ILE A 256 0.78 21.04 -1.01
CA ILE A 256 0.85 22.51 -0.89
C ILE A 256 0.58 23.00 0.54
N ASP A 257 -0.14 22.21 1.34
CA ASP A 257 -0.50 22.48 2.73
C ASP A 257 0.54 21.96 3.75
N HIS A 258 1.61 21.32 3.30
CA HIS A 258 2.61 20.64 4.14
C HIS A 258 2.01 19.63 5.14
N ALA A 259 0.83 19.07 4.86
CA ALA A 259 0.17 18.09 5.73
C ALA A 259 0.94 16.76 5.89
N ASP A 260 1.97 16.54 5.08
CA ASP A 260 2.94 15.43 5.20
C ASP A 260 4.07 15.68 6.22
N GLY A 261 4.16 16.87 6.79
CA GLY A 261 5.23 17.28 7.70
C GLY A 261 6.52 17.73 6.99
N SER A 262 6.44 18.09 5.69
CA SER A 262 7.53 18.74 4.97
C SER A 262 7.86 20.14 5.55
N ASN A 263 9.07 20.65 5.28
CA ASN A 263 9.52 21.94 5.83
C ASN A 263 8.64 23.11 5.29
N PRO A 264 7.94 23.88 6.16
CA PRO A 264 7.08 24.99 5.75
C PRO A 264 7.83 26.19 5.15
N GLU A 265 9.17 26.23 5.20
CA GLU A 265 9.98 27.24 4.50
C GLU A 265 10.00 27.03 2.97
N VAL A 266 9.61 25.83 2.49
CA VAL A 266 9.58 25.51 1.06
C VAL A 266 8.28 26.02 0.45
N SER A 267 8.31 27.16 -0.23
CA SER A 267 7.14 27.70 -0.94
C SER A 267 6.67 26.74 -2.05
N LEU A 268 5.52 26.10 -1.85
CA LEU A 268 4.90 25.18 -2.81
C LEU A 268 3.67 25.83 -3.45
N ASP A 269 3.71 26.03 -4.76
CA ASP A 269 2.60 26.59 -5.55
C ASP A 269 2.13 25.62 -6.64
N SER A 270 0.97 25.94 -7.23
CA SER A 270 0.45 25.24 -8.42
C SER A 270 1.51 25.20 -9.53
N PRO A 271 1.80 24.02 -10.12
CA PRO A 271 2.97 23.84 -10.98
C PRO A 271 2.92 24.61 -12.31
N TYR A 272 1.73 25.05 -12.73
CA TYR A 272 1.53 25.93 -13.89
C TYR A 272 0.13 26.59 -13.79
N PRO A 273 -0.06 27.86 -14.18
CA PRO A 273 -1.35 28.55 -14.06
C PRO A 273 -2.48 27.82 -14.79
N GLY A 274 -3.49 27.37 -14.03
CA GLY A 274 -4.64 26.62 -14.54
C GLY A 274 -4.43 25.11 -14.68
N ILE A 275 -3.31 24.55 -14.19
CA ILE A 275 -3.03 23.11 -14.16
C ILE A 275 -2.85 22.66 -12.71
N PHE A 276 -3.73 21.76 -12.25
CA PHE A 276 -3.71 21.24 -10.89
C PHE A 276 -3.30 19.77 -10.86
N ILE A 277 -2.50 19.39 -9.86
CA ILE A 277 -2.19 18.01 -9.54
C ILE A 277 -2.88 17.67 -8.21
N TYR A 278 -3.68 16.61 -8.19
CA TYR A 278 -4.39 16.14 -7.01
C TYR A 278 -4.06 14.67 -6.73
N ARG A 279 -3.65 14.36 -5.50
CA ARG A 279 -3.32 13.01 -5.04
C ARG A 279 -4.35 12.51 -4.05
N PHE A 280 -4.95 11.37 -4.33
CA PHE A 280 -5.78 10.67 -3.36
C PHE A 280 -4.91 10.13 -2.21
N SER A 281 -5.35 10.30 -0.96
CA SER A 281 -4.63 9.78 0.21
C SER A 281 -4.80 8.28 0.42
N GLU A 282 -5.83 7.68 -0.19
CA GLU A 282 -6.14 6.25 -0.10
C GLU A 282 -6.95 5.77 -1.33
N GLY A 283 -7.62 4.61 -1.24
CA GLY A 283 -8.47 4.09 -2.32
C GLY A 283 -9.69 4.97 -2.62
N PHE A 284 -10.02 5.13 -3.90
CA PHE A 284 -11.07 6.04 -4.39
C PHE A 284 -12.39 5.26 -4.62
N ASN A 285 -13.22 5.20 -3.58
CA ASN A 285 -14.42 4.35 -3.52
C ASN A 285 -15.65 5.15 -3.05
N TYR A 286 -16.85 4.61 -3.25
CA TYR A 286 -18.13 5.21 -2.86
C TYR A 286 -18.13 5.99 -1.52
N PRO A 287 -17.58 5.47 -0.41
CA PRO A 287 -17.64 6.18 0.87
C PRO A 287 -16.91 7.54 0.89
N ASN A 288 -15.84 7.70 0.11
CA ASN A 288 -14.95 8.88 0.17
C ASN A 288 -14.89 9.69 -1.14
N ALA A 289 -15.49 9.17 -2.21
CA ALA A 289 -15.45 9.80 -3.52
C ALA A 289 -16.13 11.18 -3.54
N SER A 290 -17.31 11.34 -2.93
CA SER A 290 -18.02 12.62 -2.87
C SER A 290 -17.18 13.70 -2.17
N HIS A 291 -16.71 13.42 -0.95
CA HIS A 291 -15.90 14.32 -0.15
C HIS A 291 -14.55 14.68 -0.82
N SER A 292 -13.90 13.70 -1.47
CA SER A 292 -12.66 13.93 -2.24
C SER A 292 -12.89 14.82 -3.45
N LEU A 293 -14.01 14.63 -4.15
CA LEU A 293 -14.32 15.34 -5.39
C LEU A 293 -14.93 16.72 -5.16
N GLU A 294 -15.71 16.90 -4.10
CA GLU A 294 -16.18 18.21 -3.62
C GLU A 294 -14.98 19.09 -3.23
N TYR A 295 -14.03 18.56 -2.45
CA TYR A 295 -12.80 19.28 -2.13
C TYR A 295 -11.96 19.62 -3.38
N LEU A 296 -11.85 18.69 -4.34
CA LEU A 296 -11.20 18.93 -5.63
C LEU A 296 -11.87 20.10 -6.39
N THR A 297 -13.20 20.11 -6.51
CA THR A 297 -13.93 21.13 -7.27
C THR A 297 -13.91 22.49 -6.58
N ASP A 298 -14.14 22.54 -5.27
CA ASP A 298 -14.14 23.79 -4.50
C ASP A 298 -12.77 24.48 -4.54
N TYR A 299 -11.68 23.73 -4.35
CA TYR A 299 -10.31 24.26 -4.45
C TYR A 299 -10.00 24.83 -5.85
N ILE A 300 -10.48 24.17 -6.90
CA ILE A 300 -10.33 24.60 -8.30
C ILE A 300 -11.15 25.86 -8.57
N PHE A 301 -12.42 25.92 -8.13
CA PHE A 301 -13.27 27.10 -8.30
C PHE A 301 -12.77 28.31 -7.48
N GLU A 302 -12.17 28.08 -6.32
CA GLU A 302 -11.54 29.16 -5.54
C GLU A 302 -10.36 29.80 -6.29
N ARG A 303 -9.58 29.00 -7.04
CA ARG A 303 -8.31 29.41 -7.68
C ARG A 303 -8.36 29.65 -9.19
N THR A 304 -9.50 29.43 -9.85
CA THR A 304 -9.66 29.65 -11.30
C THR A 304 -10.86 30.54 -11.61
N ARG A 305 -10.87 31.14 -12.80
CA ARG A 305 -12.06 31.79 -13.38
C ARG A 305 -12.66 30.95 -14.50
N ARG A 306 -13.96 31.16 -14.77
CA ARG A 306 -14.62 30.64 -15.98
C ARG A 306 -13.97 31.20 -17.23
N THR A 307 -13.84 30.38 -18.27
CA THR A 307 -13.31 30.82 -19.57
C THR A 307 -14.28 31.81 -20.24
N ASN A 308 -15.57 31.51 -20.23
CA ASN A 308 -16.61 32.45 -20.61
C ASN A 308 -17.28 33.07 -19.36
N LEU A 309 -17.13 34.39 -19.20
CA LEU A 309 -17.77 35.16 -18.13
C LEU A 309 -19.28 35.40 -18.39
N GLU A 310 -19.73 35.27 -19.65
CA GLU A 310 -21.10 35.44 -20.10
C GLU A 310 -21.72 34.10 -20.56
N ALA A 311 -21.53 33.04 -19.77
CA ALA A 311 -21.93 31.66 -20.11
C ALA A 311 -23.46 31.42 -20.29
N TYR A 312 -24.30 32.45 -20.19
CA TYR A 312 -25.76 32.35 -20.33
C TYR A 312 -26.25 33.34 -21.39
N GLY A 313 -26.49 32.83 -22.60
CA GLY A 313 -26.94 33.63 -23.74
C GLY A 313 -28.31 34.28 -23.54
N ARG A 314 -29.14 33.75 -22.63
CA ARG A 314 -30.41 34.36 -22.21
C ARG A 314 -30.52 34.40 -20.69
N LEU A 315 -31.27 35.39 -20.19
CA LEU A 315 -31.51 35.57 -18.75
C LEU A 315 -32.15 34.35 -18.07
N GLY A 316 -32.96 33.59 -18.81
CA GLY A 316 -33.64 32.37 -18.35
C GLY A 316 -32.79 31.10 -18.35
N ASP A 317 -31.58 31.12 -18.94
CA ASP A 317 -30.68 29.96 -18.96
C ASP A 317 -29.84 29.86 -17.66
N ARG A 318 -30.02 30.81 -16.73
CA ARG A 318 -29.29 30.88 -15.46
C ARG A 318 -29.80 29.83 -14.45
N PRO A 319 -28.90 29.19 -13.68
CA PRO A 319 -29.28 28.38 -12.53
C PRO A 319 -30.13 29.18 -11.54
N TRP A 320 -31.09 28.53 -10.89
CA TRP A 320 -32.01 29.19 -9.96
C TRP A 320 -31.32 29.84 -8.74
N ASN A 321 -30.07 29.47 -8.44
CA ASN A 321 -29.26 30.05 -7.36
C ASN A 321 -28.31 31.18 -7.81
N ASP A 322 -28.26 31.52 -9.10
CA ASP A 322 -27.47 32.65 -9.60
C ASP A 322 -28.25 33.96 -9.37
N PRO A 323 -27.80 34.85 -8.46
CA PRO A 323 -28.54 36.06 -8.10
C PRO A 323 -28.55 37.14 -9.20
N GLY A 324 -27.79 36.95 -10.29
CA GLY A 324 -27.73 37.88 -11.42
C GLY A 324 -27.11 39.25 -11.13
N PRO A 325 -27.02 40.13 -12.14
CA PRO A 325 -26.40 41.45 -12.03
C PRO A 325 -27.34 42.43 -11.33
N SER A 326 -27.37 42.36 -9.99
CA SER A 326 -28.02 43.35 -9.14
C SER A 326 -27.18 44.62 -8.99
N ARG A 327 -27.81 45.73 -8.55
CA ARG A 327 -27.21 47.06 -8.30
C ARG A 327 -26.06 47.05 -7.26
N LYS A 328 -25.82 45.92 -6.59
CA LYS A 328 -24.59 45.58 -5.83
C LYS A 328 -23.33 45.43 -6.71
N ALA A 329 -23.43 45.52 -8.04
CA ALA A 329 -22.34 45.37 -9.01
C ALA A 329 -21.06 46.17 -8.69
N LYS A 330 -21.13 47.29 -7.95
CA LYS A 330 -19.92 48.04 -7.51
C LYS A 330 -19.08 47.30 -6.46
N LYS A 331 -19.66 46.42 -5.63
CA LYS A 331 -18.87 45.52 -4.75
C LYS A 331 -18.32 44.33 -5.54
N ALA A 332 -19.10 43.85 -6.52
CA ALA A 332 -18.64 42.86 -7.48
C ALA A 332 -17.56 43.39 -8.44
N ALA A 333 -17.32 44.70 -8.56
CA ALA A 333 -16.23 45.24 -9.37
C ALA A 333 -14.84 44.93 -8.79
N ALA A 334 -14.65 45.12 -7.48
CA ALA A 334 -13.42 44.69 -6.80
C ALA A 334 -13.27 43.15 -6.79
N GLN A 335 -14.40 42.43 -6.75
CA GLN A 335 -14.40 40.97 -6.85
C GLN A 335 -14.11 40.49 -8.28
N ARG A 336 -14.49 41.27 -9.31
CA ARG A 336 -14.12 41.07 -10.71
C ARG A 336 -12.64 41.34 -10.96
N GLU A 337 -12.04 42.40 -10.41
CA GLU A 337 -10.58 42.60 -10.47
C GLU A 337 -9.82 41.41 -9.84
N ALA A 338 -10.33 40.85 -8.74
CA ALA A 338 -9.78 39.66 -8.11
C ALA A 338 -10.05 38.35 -8.88
N GLU A 339 -11.15 38.26 -9.63
CA GLU A 339 -11.47 37.13 -10.52
C GLU A 339 -10.72 37.21 -11.85
N GLU A 340 -10.52 38.39 -12.42
CA GLU A 340 -9.89 38.65 -13.72
C GLU A 340 -8.40 38.26 -13.71
N ASN A 341 -7.74 38.43 -12.56
CA ASN A 341 -6.38 37.97 -12.30
C ASN A 341 -6.24 36.45 -12.11
N LYS A 342 -7.32 35.68 -11.98
CA LYS A 342 -7.24 34.21 -11.86
C LYS A 342 -7.00 33.55 -13.23
N PRO A 343 -6.23 32.45 -13.30
CA PRO A 343 -6.10 31.68 -14.53
C PRO A 343 -7.43 30.96 -14.87
N THR A 344 -7.64 30.70 -16.16
CA THR A 344 -8.67 29.75 -16.61
C THR A 344 -8.22 28.31 -16.35
N LEU A 345 -9.18 27.40 -16.17
CA LEU A 345 -8.90 25.98 -15.95
C LEU A 345 -8.47 25.30 -17.26
N LYS A 346 -7.28 24.69 -17.29
CA LYS A 346 -6.67 24.09 -18.50
C LYS A 346 -6.55 22.56 -18.42
N ALA A 347 -6.10 22.05 -17.27
CA ALA A 347 -5.86 20.61 -17.09
C ALA A 347 -5.92 20.18 -15.61
N ILE A 348 -6.27 18.91 -15.39
CA ILE A 348 -6.28 18.27 -14.08
C ILE A 348 -5.50 16.96 -14.19
N ILE A 349 -4.52 16.77 -13.32
CA ILE A 349 -3.70 15.57 -13.22
C ILE A 349 -4.07 14.87 -11.91
N LEU A 350 -4.60 13.65 -12.02
CA LEU A 350 -4.92 12.82 -10.87
C LEU A 350 -3.78 11.82 -10.62
N ASP A 351 -3.19 11.87 -9.43
CA ASP A 351 -2.21 10.89 -8.95
C ASP A 351 -2.95 9.70 -8.32
N PHE A 352 -2.96 8.57 -9.03
CA PHE A 352 -3.59 7.32 -8.59
C PHE A 352 -2.62 6.39 -7.85
N SER A 353 -1.43 6.85 -7.43
CA SER A 353 -0.43 6.04 -6.73
C SER A 353 -0.97 5.33 -5.48
N SER A 354 -1.78 6.01 -4.66
CA SER A 354 -2.48 5.44 -3.49
C SER A 354 -3.75 4.64 -3.84
N VAL A 355 -4.25 4.73 -5.08
CA VAL A 355 -5.57 4.21 -5.47
C VAL A 355 -5.46 2.74 -5.90
N ASN A 356 -5.58 1.84 -4.91
CA ASN A 356 -5.55 0.40 -5.14
C ASN A 356 -6.76 -0.12 -5.93
N ASN A 357 -7.95 0.39 -5.65
CA ASN A 357 -9.21 -0.01 -6.28
C ASN A 357 -10.15 1.19 -6.46
N VAL A 358 -11.17 0.98 -7.30
CA VAL A 358 -12.28 1.89 -7.58
C VAL A 358 -13.56 1.08 -7.74
N ASP A 359 -14.71 1.69 -7.48
CA ASP A 359 -16.03 1.11 -7.71
C ASP A 359 -16.81 1.87 -8.80
N LEU A 360 -18.01 1.40 -9.13
CA LEU A 360 -18.84 2.04 -10.15
C LEU A 360 -19.26 3.46 -9.75
N THR A 361 -19.53 3.68 -8.47
CA THR A 361 -20.06 4.96 -7.96
C THR A 361 -18.98 6.04 -7.94
N SER A 362 -17.76 5.72 -7.51
CA SER A 362 -16.65 6.68 -7.55
C SER A 362 -16.29 7.09 -8.99
N ILE A 363 -16.32 6.15 -9.92
CA ILE A 363 -16.10 6.42 -11.35
C ILE A 363 -17.24 7.25 -11.95
N GLN A 364 -18.51 7.02 -11.57
CA GLN A 364 -19.63 7.85 -12.02
C GLN A 364 -19.51 9.29 -11.49
N GLN A 365 -19.22 9.48 -10.21
CA GLN A 365 -19.01 10.83 -9.66
C GLN A 365 -17.83 11.55 -10.34
N LEU A 366 -16.77 10.83 -10.72
CA LEU A 366 -15.65 11.40 -11.49
C LEU A 366 -16.07 11.82 -12.92
N ILE A 367 -16.99 11.09 -13.57
CA ILE A 367 -17.61 11.53 -14.83
C ILE A 367 -18.43 12.80 -14.61
N ASP A 368 -19.21 12.87 -13.54
CA ASP A 368 -20.09 14.01 -13.26
C ASP A 368 -19.27 15.29 -13.00
N VAL A 369 -18.15 15.17 -12.26
CA VAL A 369 -17.19 16.27 -12.06
C VAL A 369 -16.47 16.66 -13.35
N ARG A 370 -16.07 15.71 -14.21
CA ARG A 370 -15.58 16.06 -15.56
C ARG A 370 -16.59 16.92 -16.28
N ASN A 371 -17.83 16.47 -16.37
CA ASN A 371 -18.90 17.17 -17.07
C ASN A 371 -19.20 18.54 -16.43
N GLN A 372 -18.98 18.72 -15.13
CA GLN A 372 -19.09 20.00 -14.42
C GLN A 372 -17.95 20.95 -14.76
N LEU A 373 -16.70 20.47 -14.76
CA LEU A 373 -15.52 21.29 -15.01
C LEU A 373 -15.34 21.63 -16.51
N ASP A 374 -15.74 20.74 -17.42
CA ASP A 374 -15.83 21.06 -18.85
C ASP A 374 -16.84 22.18 -19.13
N ARG A 375 -18.00 22.17 -18.44
CA ARG A 375 -18.96 23.30 -18.50
C ARG A 375 -18.42 24.60 -17.89
N TYR A 376 -17.49 24.51 -16.94
CA TYR A 376 -16.85 25.68 -16.32
C TYR A 376 -15.75 26.28 -17.23
N ALA A 377 -15.04 25.43 -17.98
CA ALA A 377 -13.98 25.80 -18.91
C ALA A 377 -14.47 26.15 -20.33
N ALA A 378 -15.75 25.91 -20.64
CA ALA A 378 -16.36 26.14 -21.96
C ALA A 378 -16.03 27.54 -22.53
N PRO A 379 -15.70 27.65 -23.85
CA PRO A 379 -15.82 26.62 -24.89
C PRO A 379 -14.72 25.54 -24.88
N ASP A 380 -13.64 25.72 -24.11
CA ASP A 380 -12.58 24.73 -23.98
C ASP A 380 -12.99 23.51 -23.12
N THR A 381 -12.44 22.34 -23.43
CA THR A 381 -12.50 21.14 -22.58
C THR A 381 -11.31 21.07 -21.61
N VAL A 382 -11.54 20.59 -20.39
CA VAL A 382 -10.49 20.39 -19.40
C VAL A 382 -9.70 19.12 -19.75
N ASN A 383 -8.37 19.23 -19.77
CA ASN A 383 -7.52 18.07 -20.09
C ASN A 383 -7.32 17.20 -18.84
N TRP A 384 -8.06 16.09 -18.77
CA TRP A 384 -7.96 15.10 -17.69
C TRP A 384 -6.82 14.10 -17.93
N ARG A 385 -5.86 14.06 -17.01
CA ARG A 385 -4.69 13.16 -17.03
C ARG A 385 -4.66 12.32 -15.78
N ILE A 386 -4.20 11.08 -15.91
CA ILE A 386 -4.11 10.16 -14.78
C ILE A 386 -2.74 9.50 -14.77
N ALA A 387 -2.03 9.64 -13.65
CA ALA A 387 -0.68 9.12 -13.44
C ALA A 387 -0.68 7.97 -12.43
N CYS A 388 0.40 7.18 -12.40
CA CYS A 388 0.69 6.20 -11.34
C CYS A 388 -0.38 5.10 -11.15
N ILE A 389 -1.10 4.69 -12.21
CA ILE A 389 -2.17 3.68 -12.09
C ILE A 389 -1.58 2.27 -11.90
N ASN A 390 -1.59 1.79 -10.66
CA ASN A 390 -1.04 0.48 -10.29
C ASN A 390 -1.95 -0.72 -10.64
N ASN A 391 -3.28 -0.54 -10.69
CA ASN A 391 -4.24 -1.63 -10.91
C ASN A 391 -4.83 -1.64 -12.34
N ARG A 392 -4.73 -2.80 -13.02
CA ARG A 392 -5.31 -3.04 -14.36
C ARG A 392 -6.84 -2.83 -14.40
N TRP A 393 -7.56 -3.20 -13.34
CA TRP A 393 -9.01 -3.03 -13.27
C TRP A 393 -9.40 -1.56 -13.12
N THR A 394 -8.69 -0.80 -12.29
CA THR A 394 -8.84 0.68 -12.20
C THR A 394 -8.59 1.33 -13.56
N LYS A 395 -7.51 0.97 -14.26
CA LYS A 395 -7.23 1.45 -15.62
C LYS A 395 -8.35 1.11 -16.60
N ARG A 396 -8.94 -0.10 -16.51
CA ARG A 396 -10.07 -0.53 -17.34
C ARG A 396 -11.35 0.28 -17.05
N ALA A 397 -11.66 0.54 -15.78
CA ALA A 397 -12.82 1.33 -15.38
C ALA A 397 -12.72 2.77 -15.88
N LEU A 398 -11.55 3.40 -15.73
CA LEU A 398 -11.26 4.74 -16.26
C LEU A 398 -11.39 4.81 -17.79
N VAL A 399 -10.89 3.80 -18.52
CA VAL A 399 -11.07 3.68 -19.98
C VAL A 399 -12.55 3.54 -20.37
N ALA A 400 -13.33 2.76 -19.63
CA ALA A 400 -14.77 2.61 -19.89
C ALA A 400 -15.54 3.91 -19.60
N ALA A 401 -15.05 4.74 -18.69
CA ALA A 401 -15.54 6.09 -18.41
C ALA A 401 -15.02 7.17 -19.39
N SER A 402 -14.38 6.79 -20.49
CA SER A 402 -13.76 7.66 -21.51
C SER A 402 -12.58 8.51 -21.03
N PHE A 403 -11.95 8.19 -19.89
CA PHE A 403 -10.63 8.73 -19.54
C PHE A 403 -9.52 8.02 -20.32
N GLY A 404 -8.41 8.73 -20.58
CA GLY A 404 -7.27 8.18 -21.33
C GLY A 404 -7.23 8.56 -22.82
N TYR A 405 -8.28 9.23 -23.34
CA TYR A 405 -8.41 9.67 -24.73
C TYR A 405 -8.59 11.19 -24.83
N PRO A 406 -8.05 11.87 -25.86
CA PRO A 406 -8.40 13.27 -26.14
C PRO A 406 -9.91 13.43 -26.35
N SER A 407 -10.47 14.57 -25.94
CA SER A 407 -11.87 14.91 -26.22
C SER A 407 -12.07 15.15 -27.72
N ASP A 408 -13.09 14.52 -28.30
CA ASP A 408 -13.44 14.69 -29.72
C ASP A 408 -14.21 16.01 -29.92
N SER A 409 -13.48 17.12 -29.90
CA SER A 409 -14.01 18.46 -30.15
C SER A 409 -14.23 18.62 -31.66
N GLY A 410 -15.48 18.34 -32.09
CA GLY A 410 -15.88 18.24 -33.48
C GLY A 410 -15.96 19.55 -34.28
N ASP A 411 -15.00 20.46 -34.09
CA ASP A 411 -14.87 21.66 -34.93
C ASP A 411 -13.47 21.80 -35.54
N SER A 412 -13.43 22.37 -36.73
CA SER A 412 -12.34 22.23 -37.70
C SER A 412 -11.10 23.07 -37.40
N LEU A 413 -10.02 22.42 -36.94
CA LEU A 413 -8.64 22.58 -37.43
C LEU A 413 -7.69 21.63 -36.67
N GLN A 414 -6.65 21.13 -37.33
CA GLN A 414 -5.77 20.10 -36.77
C GLN A 414 -4.82 20.65 -35.69
N HIS A 415 -5.30 20.76 -34.44
CA HIS A 415 -4.41 20.80 -33.28
C HIS A 415 -3.55 19.53 -33.26
N ARG A 416 -2.26 19.66 -33.58
CA ARG A 416 -1.25 18.60 -33.40
C ARG A 416 -1.03 18.34 -31.91
N TRP A 417 -1.92 17.53 -31.34
CA TRP A 417 -1.87 17.07 -29.96
C TRP A 417 -0.51 16.44 -29.64
N LYS A 418 0.23 17.00 -28.67
CA LYS A 418 1.61 16.61 -28.33
C LYS A 418 1.59 15.45 -27.32
N ASN A 419 1.57 14.23 -27.85
CA ASN A 419 1.72 13.00 -27.06
C ASN A 419 3.15 12.90 -26.49
N ILE A 420 3.28 12.92 -25.16
CA ILE A 420 4.52 12.53 -24.47
C ILE A 420 4.30 11.15 -23.86
N PHE A 421 5.19 10.21 -24.18
CA PHE A 421 5.11 8.82 -23.72
C PHE A 421 6.47 8.38 -23.16
N SER A 422 6.44 7.72 -22.00
CA SER A 422 7.65 7.19 -21.34
C SER A 422 8.16 5.94 -22.05
N VAL A 423 9.45 5.93 -22.38
CA VAL A 423 10.15 4.81 -23.01
C VAL A 423 11.20 4.29 -22.03
N ALA A 424 11.22 2.98 -21.78
CA ALA A 424 12.26 2.31 -21.01
C ALA A 424 13.30 1.68 -21.94
N GLU A 425 14.58 1.71 -21.56
CA GLU A 425 15.62 0.95 -22.26
C GLU A 425 15.47 -0.54 -21.94
N ILE A 426 15.34 -1.38 -22.98
CA ILE A 426 15.54 -2.83 -22.88
C ILE A 426 16.97 -3.14 -23.28
N GLY A 427 17.65 -3.95 -22.47
CA GLY A 427 19.04 -4.35 -22.73
C GLY A 427 20.09 -3.50 -22.01
N GLY A 428 19.80 -3.03 -20.78
CA GLY A 428 20.86 -2.52 -19.89
C GLY A 428 21.93 -3.59 -19.60
N ALA A 429 23.08 -3.18 -19.06
CA ALA A 429 24.26 -4.04 -18.92
C ALA A 429 24.04 -5.36 -18.15
N GLU A 430 23.03 -5.41 -17.27
CA GLU A 430 22.66 -6.60 -16.46
C GLU A 430 21.43 -7.36 -17.01
N SER A 431 20.90 -6.95 -18.18
CA SER A 431 19.71 -7.57 -18.76
C SER A 431 20.01 -8.94 -19.35
N ALA A 432 19.10 -9.91 -19.17
CA ALA A 432 19.17 -11.22 -19.83
C ALA A 432 19.29 -11.13 -21.36
N ALA A 433 18.77 -10.05 -21.99
CA ALA A 433 18.95 -9.80 -23.41
C ALA A 433 20.39 -9.40 -23.77
N ALA A 434 21.06 -8.62 -22.93
CA ALA A 434 22.46 -8.23 -23.12
C ALA A 434 23.40 -9.43 -22.91
N VAL A 435 23.11 -10.27 -21.90
CA VAL A 435 23.83 -11.55 -21.70
C VAL A 435 23.67 -12.47 -22.91
N ALA A 436 22.45 -12.62 -23.43
CA ALA A 436 22.19 -13.45 -24.62
C ALA A 436 22.86 -12.91 -25.89
N GLU A 437 22.93 -11.58 -26.07
CA GLU A 437 23.65 -10.94 -27.19
C GLU A 437 25.18 -11.13 -27.04
N GLN A 438 25.73 -11.03 -25.82
CA GLN A 438 27.13 -11.30 -25.56
C GLN A 438 27.49 -12.77 -25.80
N GLU A 439 26.69 -13.73 -25.31
CA GLU A 439 26.88 -15.16 -25.59
C GLU A 439 26.80 -15.47 -27.10
N ALA A 440 25.93 -14.79 -27.85
CA ALA A 440 25.81 -14.98 -29.29
C ALA A 440 27.06 -14.46 -30.02
N ASN A 441 27.55 -13.28 -29.65
CA ASN A 441 28.79 -12.70 -30.19
C ASN A 441 30.02 -13.57 -29.87
N GLU A 442 30.11 -14.12 -28.65
CA GLU A 442 31.18 -15.06 -28.28
C GLU A 442 31.11 -16.36 -29.09
N LYS A 443 29.89 -16.88 -29.36
CA LYS A 443 29.68 -18.05 -30.23
C LYS A 443 30.12 -17.78 -31.66
N GLU A 444 29.76 -16.63 -32.26
CA GLU A 444 30.22 -16.23 -33.61
C GLU A 444 31.75 -16.05 -33.68
N LEU A 445 32.37 -15.38 -32.71
CA LEU A 445 33.83 -15.27 -32.62
C LEU A 445 34.51 -16.65 -32.52
N SER A 446 33.93 -17.56 -31.72
CA SER A 446 34.45 -18.93 -31.58
C SER A 446 34.31 -19.77 -32.85
N SER A 447 33.27 -19.52 -33.67
CA SER A 447 33.06 -20.24 -34.93
C SER A 447 34.05 -19.77 -35.99
N HIS A 448 34.23 -18.46 -36.17
CA HIS A 448 35.23 -17.90 -37.07
C HIS A 448 36.67 -18.31 -36.72
N ALA A 449 37.01 -18.35 -35.42
CA ALA A 449 38.33 -18.81 -34.97
C ALA A 449 38.59 -20.29 -35.30
N LYS A 450 37.55 -21.14 -35.36
CA LYS A 450 37.67 -22.53 -35.79
C LYS A 450 37.84 -22.64 -37.31
N THR A 451 37.08 -21.88 -38.09
CA THR A 451 37.20 -21.88 -39.56
C THR A 451 38.58 -21.40 -40.03
N ALA A 452 39.17 -20.42 -39.34
CA ALA A 452 40.53 -19.96 -39.61
C ALA A 452 41.56 -21.07 -39.34
N ARG A 453 41.46 -21.77 -38.21
CA ARG A 453 42.39 -22.87 -37.87
C ARG A 453 42.28 -24.09 -38.79
N SER A 454 41.08 -24.42 -39.27
CA SER A 454 40.91 -25.51 -40.24
C SER A 454 41.51 -25.22 -41.62
N ALA A 455 41.81 -23.96 -41.94
CA ALA A 455 42.47 -23.60 -43.20
C ALA A 455 44.01 -23.72 -43.14
N ASP A 456 44.61 -23.62 -41.94
CA ASP A 456 46.07 -23.73 -41.75
C ASP A 456 46.58 -25.18 -41.63
N GLU A 457 45.71 -26.17 -41.36
CA GLU A 457 46.12 -27.58 -41.24
C GLU A 457 46.20 -28.35 -42.58
N GLU A 458 45.81 -27.74 -43.72
CA GLU A 458 45.79 -28.40 -45.05
C GLU A 458 46.82 -27.84 -46.06
N THR A 459 48.01 -27.42 -45.61
CA THR A 459 49.15 -27.15 -46.54
C THR A 459 50.50 -27.54 -45.95
N GLY A 460 51.09 -28.65 -46.42
CA GLY A 460 52.42 -29.10 -46.01
C GLY A 460 53.21 -29.81 -47.11
N LYS A 461 54.44 -29.32 -47.35
CA LYS A 461 55.48 -29.77 -48.34
C LYS A 461 55.19 -29.34 -49.80
N SER A 462 56.13 -28.87 -50.64
CA SER A 462 57.55 -28.41 -50.52
C SER A 462 58.03 -27.96 -51.93
N GLY A 463 59.01 -27.07 -52.17
CA GLY A 463 59.91 -26.27 -51.32
C GLY A 463 61.08 -25.66 -52.15
N ALA A 464 62.06 -25.02 -51.49
CA ALA A 464 63.35 -24.48 -52.00
C ALA A 464 63.36 -23.26 -52.95
N TYR A 465 63.79 -22.07 -52.47
CA TYR A 465 65.13 -21.47 -52.69
C TYR A 465 65.33 -20.20 -51.82
N GLU A 466 66.55 -19.62 -51.81
CA GLU A 466 67.10 -18.74 -50.76
C GLU A 466 66.86 -17.21 -50.88
N ASP A 467 66.68 -16.59 -49.71
CA ASP A 467 67.23 -15.32 -49.19
C ASP A 467 66.99 -13.90 -49.76
N ILE A 468 66.82 -12.98 -48.77
CA ILE A 468 66.95 -11.50 -48.71
C ILE A 468 65.66 -10.66 -48.60
N ASP A 469 65.40 -10.22 -47.36
CA ASP A 469 64.50 -9.13 -46.90
C ASP A 469 65.14 -7.73 -47.09
N PRO A 470 64.43 -6.59 -46.87
CA PRO A 470 62.98 -6.34 -46.87
C PRO A 470 62.60 -5.06 -47.68
N VAL A 471 61.32 -4.66 -47.66
CA VAL A 471 60.79 -3.27 -47.41
C VAL A 471 59.38 -3.06 -48.02
N SER A 472 58.44 -2.79 -47.12
CA SER A 472 57.19 -1.99 -47.26
C SER A 472 56.73 -1.52 -48.65
N SER A 473 55.56 -2.01 -49.10
CA SER A 473 54.34 -1.16 -49.18
C SER A 473 53.10 -1.98 -49.62
N SER A 474 52.32 -2.49 -48.66
CA SER A 474 51.02 -3.13 -48.95
C SER A 474 49.90 -2.10 -49.08
N GLY A 475 49.36 -1.98 -50.29
CA GLY A 475 48.10 -1.28 -50.55
C GLY A 475 46.89 -2.22 -50.54
N MET A 476 45.70 -1.61 -50.44
CA MET A 476 44.35 -2.17 -50.63
C MET A 476 43.67 -2.91 -49.46
N HIS A 477 42.56 -2.30 -49.04
CA HIS A 477 41.30 -2.91 -48.61
C HIS A 477 41.31 -4.00 -47.53
N GLN A 478 41.30 -3.57 -46.26
CA GLN A 478 40.42 -4.17 -45.25
C GLN A 478 39.21 -3.28 -45.01
N GLU A 479 38.01 -3.84 -45.14
CA GLU A 479 36.77 -3.18 -44.77
C GLU A 479 36.76 -2.87 -43.27
N GLN A 480 36.63 -1.60 -42.91
CA GLN A 480 36.29 -1.22 -41.53
C GLN A 480 34.85 -1.63 -41.22
N ARG A 481 34.64 -2.90 -40.85
CA ARG A 481 33.50 -3.30 -40.02
C ARG A 481 33.62 -2.57 -38.68
N LYS A 482 33.08 -1.35 -38.63
CA LYS A 482 32.87 -0.61 -37.39
C LYS A 482 32.15 -1.53 -36.41
N GLN A 483 32.75 -1.76 -35.24
CA GLN A 483 32.07 -2.40 -34.13
C GLN A 483 30.80 -1.58 -33.83
N ALA A 484 29.64 -2.13 -34.18
CA ALA A 484 28.38 -1.54 -33.77
C ALA A 484 28.25 -1.78 -32.27
N GLY A 485 28.34 -0.70 -31.47
CA GLY A 485 28.01 -0.78 -30.05
C GLY A 485 26.59 -1.34 -29.86
N PRO A 486 26.30 -2.03 -28.74
CA PRO A 486 25.05 -2.75 -28.54
C PRO A 486 23.85 -1.84 -28.77
N ARG A 487 22.94 -2.28 -29.65
CA ARG A 487 21.76 -1.51 -30.08
C ARG A 487 20.71 -1.52 -28.97
N ARG A 488 20.85 -0.59 -28.00
CA ARG A 488 19.84 -0.36 -26.95
C ARG A 488 18.46 -0.14 -27.58
N ARG A 489 17.50 -0.97 -27.18
CA ARG A 489 16.15 -0.95 -27.77
C ARG A 489 15.16 -0.34 -26.77
N GLY A 490 14.69 0.86 -27.06
CA GLY A 490 13.61 1.49 -26.29
C GLY A 490 12.28 0.78 -26.50
N VAL A 491 11.50 0.59 -25.44
CA VAL A 491 10.10 0.12 -25.49
C VAL A 491 9.21 1.02 -24.62
N VAL A 492 8.03 1.35 -25.13
CA VAL A 492 7.08 2.24 -24.44
C VAL A 492 6.50 1.54 -23.22
N VAL A 493 6.55 2.20 -22.06
CA VAL A 493 6.11 1.63 -20.77
C VAL A 493 4.58 1.47 -20.70
N HIS A 494 3.84 2.27 -21.49
CA HIS A 494 2.39 2.23 -21.58
C HIS A 494 1.91 2.23 -23.04
N GLY A 495 0.70 1.72 -23.27
CA GLY A 495 0.11 1.64 -24.60
C GLY A 495 -0.10 3.03 -25.22
N LEU A 496 0.50 3.26 -26.39
CA LEU A 496 0.37 4.50 -27.19
C LEU A 496 -1.08 4.86 -27.54
N ASN A 497 -2.00 3.90 -27.44
CA ASN A 497 -3.42 4.08 -27.69
C ASN A 497 -4.18 4.80 -26.57
N ARG A 498 -3.54 5.15 -25.43
CA ARG A 498 -4.16 5.90 -24.32
C ARG A 498 -3.22 7.03 -23.82
N PRO A 499 -3.04 8.12 -24.60
CA PRO A 499 -1.99 9.10 -24.35
C PRO A 499 -2.17 9.99 -23.11
N LEU A 500 -3.34 9.98 -22.46
CA LEU A 500 -3.58 10.72 -21.21
C LEU A 500 -3.27 9.90 -19.94
N PHE A 501 -2.74 8.68 -20.09
CA PHE A 501 -2.24 7.88 -18.97
C PHE A 501 -0.72 7.92 -18.90
N HIS A 502 -0.21 8.31 -17.74
CA HIS A 502 1.20 8.54 -17.49
C HIS A 502 1.75 7.57 -16.46
N VAL A 503 3.04 7.24 -16.58
CA VAL A 503 3.74 6.42 -15.58
C VAL A 503 3.95 7.23 -14.30
N ASP A 504 4.30 8.51 -14.45
CA ASP A 504 4.70 9.42 -13.39
C ASP A 504 4.05 10.81 -13.55
N LEU A 505 4.16 11.64 -12.51
CA LEU A 505 3.62 13.01 -12.52
C LEU A 505 4.43 13.99 -13.39
N THR A 506 5.72 13.75 -13.62
CA THR A 506 6.56 14.64 -14.44
C THR A 506 6.13 14.59 -15.90
N SER A 507 5.96 13.39 -16.47
CA SER A 507 5.48 13.25 -17.86
C SER A 507 4.02 13.71 -18.01
N ALA A 508 3.17 13.50 -16.99
CA ALA A 508 1.82 14.03 -16.96
C ALA A 508 1.79 15.56 -17.03
N LEU A 509 2.59 16.23 -16.19
CA LEU A 509 2.69 17.68 -16.13
C LEU A 509 3.30 18.27 -17.41
N GLN A 510 4.43 17.74 -17.88
CA GLN A 510 5.08 18.21 -19.11
C GLN A 510 4.13 18.13 -20.31
N SER A 511 3.37 17.04 -20.44
CA SER A 511 2.41 16.89 -21.53
C SER A 511 1.20 17.82 -21.34
N ALA A 512 0.77 18.08 -20.09
CA ALA A 512 -0.30 19.05 -19.80
C ALA A 512 0.09 20.45 -20.25
N ILE A 513 1.30 20.89 -19.88
CA ILE A 513 1.87 22.19 -20.27
C ILE A 513 1.95 22.28 -21.81
N ALA A 514 2.60 21.31 -22.47
CA ALA A 514 2.81 21.30 -23.92
C ALA A 514 1.52 21.34 -24.76
N ASN A 515 0.44 20.69 -24.28
CA ASN A 515 -0.87 20.77 -24.92
C ASN A 515 -1.61 22.08 -24.61
N SER A 516 -1.36 22.69 -23.44
CA SER A 516 -1.98 23.98 -23.08
C SER A 516 -1.37 25.16 -23.82
N GLU A 517 -0.06 25.13 -24.07
CA GLU A 517 0.67 26.13 -24.87
C GLU A 517 0.27 26.03 -26.34
N GLY A 518 0.22 24.81 -26.89
CA GLY A 518 -0.23 24.58 -28.27
C GLY A 518 -1.71 24.89 -28.55
N ARG A 519 -2.54 25.09 -27.50
CA ARG A 519 -3.88 25.70 -27.62
C ARG A 519 -3.80 27.23 -27.68
N GLY A 520 -2.98 27.84 -26.82
CA GLY A 520 -2.78 29.30 -26.80
C GLY A 520 -2.21 29.86 -28.12
N GLU A 521 -1.29 29.13 -28.75
CA GLU A 521 -0.67 29.52 -30.04
C GLU A 521 -1.63 29.52 -31.24
N ALA A 522 -2.77 28.82 -31.16
CA ALA A 522 -3.74 28.74 -32.26
C ALA A 522 -5.00 29.62 -32.05
N ALA A 523 -5.08 30.36 -30.95
CA ALA A 523 -6.17 31.30 -30.74
C ALA A 523 -6.08 32.43 -31.79
N PRO A 524 -7.17 32.74 -32.54
CA PRO A 524 -7.12 33.70 -33.63
C PRO A 524 -6.97 35.14 -33.10
N GLY A 525 -5.71 35.59 -32.93
CA GLY A 525 -5.41 36.94 -32.43
C GLY A 525 -3.93 37.28 -32.24
N SER A 526 -3.04 36.30 -32.09
CA SER A 526 -1.59 36.58 -31.99
C SER A 526 -1.01 36.96 -33.36
N LYS A 527 -0.88 38.28 -33.61
CA LYS A 527 -0.15 38.79 -34.77
C LYS A 527 1.28 38.24 -34.76
N SER A 528 1.68 37.60 -35.87
CA SER A 528 3.09 37.39 -36.19
C SER A 528 3.81 38.74 -36.28
N PRO A 529 5.07 38.86 -35.81
CA PRO A 529 5.85 40.07 -36.05
C PRO A 529 6.11 40.21 -37.55
N ASP A 530 5.76 41.37 -38.13
CA ASP A 530 6.07 41.69 -39.51
C ASP A 530 7.59 41.69 -39.73
N THR A 531 8.07 40.80 -40.57
CA THR A 531 9.41 40.91 -41.15
C THR A 531 9.36 41.94 -42.28
N SER A 532 9.38 43.23 -41.91
CA SER A 532 9.59 44.30 -42.88
C SER A 532 11.03 44.27 -43.38
N SER A 533 11.21 43.90 -44.64
CA SER A 533 12.43 44.16 -45.40
C SER A 533 12.50 45.63 -45.79
N ASP A 534 13.56 46.31 -45.36
CA ASP A 534 14.25 47.41 -46.06
C ASP A 534 15.69 47.50 -45.52
#